data_AF-A0A8R2DKG7-F1
#
_entry.id   AF-A0A8R2DKG7-F1
#
_cell.length_a   1.000
_cell.length_b   1.000
_cell.length_c   1.000
_cell.angle_alpha   90.00
_cell.angle_beta   90.00
_cell.angle_gamma   90.00
#
_symmetry.space_group_name_H-M   'P 1'
#
loop_
_entity.id
_entity.type
_entity.pdbx_description
1 polymer ?
#
loop_
_entity_poly.entity_id
_entity_poly.type
_entity_poly.pdbx_seq_one_letter_code
_entity_poly.pdbx_strand_id
1 'polypeptide(L)'
;MMSDDDRDIDIESDAEKRAHHNALERKRRDHIKDSFTSLRESVPALQNEKVVSNRNSEKGASRAQILKKAAEYIQFMRRKNNSHQQDIEDLKRQNNILEAQIRALEKARTTGNYVDAHELGLGIKSEGSSHDTDSSDGEGTTRRVKKLKINGVNV
;
A
#
# COMPACT_ATOMS: atom_id res chain seq x y z
N MET A 1 -12.61 -32.96 71.46
CA MET A 1 -11.66 -33.19 70.35
C MET A 1 -12.42 -32.96 69.07
N MET A 2 -11.81 -32.23 68.12
CA MET A 2 -12.30 -31.92 66.75
C MET A 2 -13.33 -30.77 66.70
N SER A 3 -13.16 -29.67 65.97
CA SER A 3 -12.14 -29.25 64.97
C SER A 3 -12.19 -27.72 64.81
N ASP A 4 -11.08 -27.02 65.00
CA ASP A 4 -11.02 -25.55 64.84
C ASP A 4 -10.30 -25.09 63.55
N ASP A 5 -9.65 -25.96 62.76
CA ASP A 5 -8.68 -25.47 61.75
C ASP A 5 -8.97 -25.81 60.28
N ASP A 6 -10.17 -26.29 59.93
CA ASP A 6 -10.55 -26.54 58.51
C ASP A 6 -11.37 -25.39 57.91
N ARG A 7 -10.95 -24.16 58.18
CA ARG A 7 -11.41 -22.99 57.41
C ARG A 7 -10.20 -22.32 56.80
N ASP A 8 -9.54 -23.07 55.91
CA ASP A 8 -8.97 -22.55 54.66
C ASP A 8 -10.09 -21.87 53.86
N ILE A 9 -10.57 -20.76 54.42
CA ILE A 9 -11.39 -19.80 53.76
C ILE A 9 -10.41 -19.11 52.83
N ASP A 10 -10.32 -19.68 51.64
CA ASP A 10 -9.70 -19.16 50.42
C ASP A 10 -10.47 -17.91 49.94
N ILE A 11 -10.79 -17.01 50.89
CA ILE A 11 -11.28 -15.66 50.62
C ILE A 11 -10.04 -14.84 50.38
N GLU A 12 -9.54 -14.98 49.15
CA GLU A 12 -8.83 -13.88 48.52
C GLU A 12 -9.71 -12.63 48.69
N SER A 13 -9.22 -11.70 49.50
CA SER A 13 -9.94 -10.51 49.93
C SER A 13 -10.41 -9.73 48.71
N ASP A 14 -11.50 -8.97 48.81
CA ASP A 14 -11.97 -8.13 47.70
C ASP A 14 -10.89 -7.14 47.22
N ALA A 15 -9.90 -6.84 48.07
CA ALA A 15 -8.71 -6.08 47.71
C ALA A 15 -7.77 -6.86 46.78
N GLU A 16 -7.49 -8.13 47.08
CA GLU A 16 -6.65 -9.01 46.25
C GLU A 16 -7.32 -9.31 44.90
N LYS A 17 -8.63 -9.59 44.87
CA LYS A 17 -9.38 -9.73 43.60
C LYS A 17 -9.27 -8.48 42.72
N ARG A 18 -9.39 -7.30 43.32
CA ARG A 18 -9.23 -6.01 42.61
C ARG A 18 -7.80 -5.81 42.11
N ALA A 19 -6.80 -6.17 42.92
CA ALA A 19 -5.39 -6.08 42.54
C ALA A 19 -5.06 -7.03 41.38
N HIS A 20 -5.52 -8.29 41.44
CA HIS A 20 -5.36 -9.28 40.40
C HIS A 20 -6.04 -8.84 39.09
N HIS A 21 -7.28 -8.34 39.15
CA HIS A 21 -7.96 -7.79 37.98
C HIS A 21 -7.19 -6.60 37.35
N ASN A 22 -6.67 -5.68 38.17
CA ASN A 22 -5.85 -4.57 37.69
C ASN A 22 -4.54 -5.03 37.03
N ALA A 23 -3.93 -6.10 37.55
CA ALA A 23 -2.73 -6.70 36.98
C ALA A 23 -3.03 -7.32 35.61
N LEU A 24 -4.13 -8.09 35.49
CA LEU A 24 -4.57 -8.67 34.22
C LEU A 24 -4.86 -7.61 33.16
N GLU A 25 -5.58 -6.54 33.51
CA GLU A 25 -5.88 -5.47 32.54
C GLU A 25 -4.61 -4.72 32.12
N ARG A 26 -3.62 -4.55 33.01
CA ARG A 26 -2.31 -3.98 32.63
C ARG A 26 -1.62 -4.86 31.59
N LYS A 27 -1.57 -6.18 31.82
CA LYS A 27 -1.02 -7.15 30.86
C LYS A 27 -1.75 -7.08 29.51
N ARG A 28 -3.08 -7.01 29.52
CA ARG A 28 -3.90 -6.83 28.30
C ARG A 28 -3.55 -5.54 27.56
N ARG A 29 -3.41 -4.42 28.26
CA ARG A 29 -3.06 -3.12 27.66
C ARG A 29 -1.66 -3.14 27.04
N ASP A 30 -0.71 -3.84 27.64
CA ASP A 30 0.64 -3.97 27.09
C ASP A 30 0.63 -4.82 25.80
N HIS A 31 -0.11 -5.93 25.75
CA HIS A 31 -0.29 -6.69 24.50
C HIS A 31 -0.92 -5.85 23.38
N ILE A 32 -1.92 -5.00 23.70
CA ILE A 32 -2.52 -4.07 22.74
C ILE A 32 -1.49 -3.03 22.28
N LYS A 33 -0.69 -2.50 23.20
CA LYS A 33 0.37 -1.53 22.86
C LYS A 33 1.37 -2.14 21.88
N ASP A 34 1.79 -3.39 22.11
CA ASP A 34 2.71 -4.10 21.22
C ASP A 34 2.08 -4.33 19.84
N SER A 35 0.81 -4.73 19.80
CA SER A 35 0.05 -4.88 18.55
C SER A 35 -0.02 -3.57 17.75
N PHE A 36 -0.19 -2.43 18.43
CA PHE A 36 -0.14 -1.11 17.77
C PHE A 36 1.26 -0.78 17.22
N THR A 37 2.32 -1.18 17.92
CA THR A 37 3.70 -1.02 17.45
C THR A 37 3.94 -1.84 16.19
N SER A 38 3.58 -3.14 16.19
CA SER A 38 3.72 -4.00 15.01
C SER A 38 2.87 -3.53 13.82
N LEU A 39 1.65 -3.04 14.08
CA LEU A 39 0.79 -2.48 13.03
C LEU A 39 1.42 -1.24 12.41
N ARG A 40 1.97 -0.34 13.24
CA ARG A 40 2.65 0.87 12.76
C ARG A 40 3.84 0.52 11.87
N GLU A 41 4.65 -0.44 12.27
CA GLU A 41 5.81 -0.91 11.51
C GLU A 41 5.42 -1.60 10.21
N SER A 42 4.21 -2.13 10.09
CA SER A 42 3.71 -2.77 8.86
C SER A 42 3.16 -1.78 7.83
N VAL A 43 2.95 -0.51 8.20
CA VAL A 43 2.36 0.53 7.34
C VAL A 43 3.46 1.51 6.90
N PRO A 44 3.88 1.52 5.62
CA PRO A 44 5.02 2.32 5.16
C PRO A 44 4.93 3.82 5.47
N ALA A 45 3.73 4.40 5.40
CA ALA A 45 3.51 5.81 5.70
C ALA A 45 3.79 6.21 7.17
N LEU A 46 3.80 5.24 8.10
CA LEU A 46 3.97 5.47 9.54
C LEU A 46 5.38 5.13 10.06
N GLN A 47 6.19 4.43 9.25
CA GLN A 47 7.56 4.03 9.57
C GLN A 47 8.47 5.27 9.68
N ASN A 48 8.33 6.24 8.77
CA ASN A 48 9.25 7.39 8.65
C ASN A 48 8.87 8.61 9.51
N GLU A 49 7.70 8.61 10.16
CA GLU A 49 7.19 9.78 10.91
C GLU A 49 8.04 10.11 12.15
N LYS A 50 8.93 9.22 12.61
CA LYS A 50 9.91 9.52 13.68
C LYS A 50 11.10 10.38 13.19
N VAL A 51 11.39 10.44 11.90
CA VAL A 51 12.68 10.98 11.41
C VAL A 51 12.62 12.49 11.11
N VAL A 52 11.43 13.05 10.85
CA VAL A 52 11.30 14.43 10.33
C VAL A 52 10.65 15.38 11.34
N SER A 53 9.89 14.88 12.30
CA SER A 53 9.15 15.71 13.24
C SER A 53 9.97 15.96 14.50
N ASN A 54 10.64 17.13 14.53
CA ASN A 54 11.15 17.92 15.66
C ASN A 54 11.31 17.23 17.06
N ARG A 55 12.41 17.54 17.74
CA ARG A 55 13.00 16.91 18.95
C ARG A 55 12.11 16.73 20.20
N ASN A 56 10.81 17.04 20.12
CA ASN A 56 9.81 16.78 21.15
C ASN A 56 8.81 15.65 20.78
N SER A 57 9.00 14.98 19.63
CA SER A 57 8.17 13.87 19.11
C SER A 57 8.52 12.49 19.69
N GLU A 58 8.71 12.39 21.01
CA GLU A 58 8.88 11.09 21.69
C GLU A 58 7.66 10.16 21.52
N LYS A 59 6.49 10.77 21.25
CA LYS A 59 5.25 10.08 20.92
C LYS A 59 5.16 9.97 19.40
N GLY A 60 5.48 8.80 18.86
CA GLY A 60 5.22 8.50 17.44
C GLY A 60 3.72 8.60 17.08
N ALA A 61 3.37 8.19 15.85
CA ALA A 61 1.99 8.20 15.35
C ALA A 61 0.94 7.79 16.41
N SER A 62 -0.10 8.61 16.61
CA SER A 62 -1.17 8.32 17.56
C SER A 62 -1.95 7.05 17.17
N ARG A 63 -2.61 6.39 18.13
CA ARG A 63 -3.43 5.18 17.86
C ARG A 63 -4.48 5.42 16.77
N ALA A 64 -5.14 6.58 16.78
CA ALA A 64 -6.12 6.94 15.78
C ALA A 64 -5.48 7.10 14.38
N GLN A 65 -4.31 7.74 14.30
CA GLN A 65 -3.56 7.84 13.04
C GLN A 65 -3.11 6.47 12.53
N ILE A 66 -2.64 5.58 13.42
CA ILE A 66 -2.24 4.21 13.04
C ILE A 66 -3.42 3.48 12.40
N LEU A 67 -4.60 3.49 13.04
CA LEU A 67 -5.80 2.85 12.49
C LEU A 67 -6.22 3.46 11.15
N LYS A 68 -6.23 4.80 11.05
CA LYS A 68 -6.60 5.50 9.83
C LYS A 68 -5.66 5.14 8.67
N LYS A 69 -4.35 5.22 8.89
CA LYS A 69 -3.34 4.90 7.86
C LYS A 69 -3.31 3.42 7.50
N ALA A 70 -3.55 2.51 8.45
CA ALA A 70 -3.71 1.09 8.15
C ALA A 70 -4.92 0.83 7.25
N ALA A 71 -6.08 1.44 7.55
CA ALA A 71 -7.27 1.31 6.73
C ALA A 71 -7.06 1.84 5.30
N GLU A 72 -6.47 3.04 5.17
CA GLU A 72 -6.09 3.63 3.88
C GLU A 72 -5.14 2.70 3.11
N TYR A 73 -4.14 2.13 3.78
CA TYR A 73 -3.16 1.25 3.15
C TYR A 73 -3.77 -0.06 2.68
N ILE A 74 -4.68 -0.68 3.44
CA ILE A 74 -5.42 -1.88 3.02
C ILE A 74 -6.22 -1.59 1.73
N GLN A 75 -6.95 -0.47 1.68
CA GLN A 75 -7.72 -0.09 0.50
C GLN A 75 -6.82 0.20 -0.71
N PHE A 76 -5.69 0.86 -0.49
CA PHE A 76 -4.69 1.09 -1.52
C PHE A 76 -4.13 -0.23 -2.08
N MET A 77 -3.69 -1.14 -1.19
CA MET A 77 -3.12 -2.43 -1.60
C MET A 77 -4.14 -3.32 -2.32
N ARG A 78 -5.43 -3.28 -1.94
CA ARG A 78 -6.50 -3.97 -2.68
C ARG A 78 -6.60 -3.48 -4.12
N ARG A 79 -6.67 -2.15 -4.33
CA ARG A 79 -6.73 -1.56 -5.68
C ARG A 79 -5.47 -1.88 -6.48
N LYS A 80 -4.30 -1.79 -5.84
CA LYS A 80 -3.01 -2.10 -6.47
C LYS A 80 -2.93 -3.57 -6.91
N ASN A 81 -3.33 -4.50 -6.06
CA ASN A 81 -3.34 -5.93 -6.40
C ASN A 81 -4.31 -6.23 -7.56
N ASN A 82 -5.48 -5.59 -7.60
CA ASN A 82 -6.41 -5.75 -8.72
C ASN A 82 -5.83 -5.23 -10.04
N SER A 83 -5.15 -4.08 -10.02
CA SER A 83 -4.44 -3.57 -11.20
C SER A 83 -3.36 -4.55 -11.68
N HIS A 84 -2.53 -5.05 -10.76
CA HIS A 84 -1.52 -6.04 -11.11
C HIS A 84 -2.11 -7.34 -11.65
N GLN A 85 -3.25 -7.78 -11.11
CA GLN A 85 -3.95 -8.95 -11.62
C GLN A 85 -4.44 -8.74 -13.06
N GLN A 86 -4.97 -7.56 -13.37
CA GLN A 86 -5.35 -7.18 -14.74
C GLN A 86 -4.13 -7.15 -15.67
N ASP A 87 -3.02 -6.55 -15.24
CA ASP A 87 -1.77 -6.51 -16.00
C ASP A 87 -1.27 -7.93 -16.32
N ILE A 88 -1.33 -8.83 -15.33
CA ILE A 88 -0.96 -10.24 -15.49
C ILE A 88 -1.86 -10.93 -16.52
N GLU A 89 -3.17 -10.69 -16.49
CA GLU A 89 -4.12 -11.28 -17.44
C GLU A 89 -3.91 -10.79 -18.87
N ASP A 90 -3.63 -9.49 -19.04
CA ASP A 90 -3.38 -8.90 -20.34
C ASP A 90 -2.05 -9.40 -20.93
N LEU A 91 -1.00 -9.51 -20.12
CA LEU A 91 0.27 -10.11 -20.53
C LEU A 91 0.12 -11.59 -20.90
N LYS A 92 -0.66 -12.36 -20.14
CA LYS A 92 -0.97 -13.76 -20.50
C LYS A 92 -1.70 -13.85 -21.84
N ARG A 93 -2.66 -12.96 -22.11
CA ARG A 93 -3.37 -12.92 -23.39
C ARG A 93 -2.41 -12.61 -24.55
N GLN A 94 -1.54 -11.61 -24.36
CA GLN A 94 -0.53 -11.24 -25.36
C GLN A 94 0.44 -12.40 -25.63
N ASN A 95 0.95 -13.05 -24.57
CA ASN A 95 1.83 -14.21 -24.71
C ASN A 95 1.15 -15.35 -25.48
N ASN A 96 -0.12 -15.66 -25.17
CA ASN A 96 -0.86 -16.70 -25.91
C ASN A 96 -0.98 -16.38 -27.41
N ILE A 97 -1.22 -15.11 -27.76
CA ILE A 97 -1.29 -14.68 -29.17
C ILE A 97 0.07 -14.83 -29.84
N LEU A 98 1.15 -14.39 -29.18
CA LEU A 98 2.51 -14.51 -29.71
C LEU A 98 2.92 -15.97 -29.86
N GLU A 99 2.63 -16.83 -28.89
CA GLU A 99 2.88 -18.28 -28.97
C GLU A 99 2.12 -18.92 -30.14
N ALA A 100 0.87 -18.52 -30.38
CA ALA A 100 0.10 -18.99 -31.53
C ALA A 100 0.72 -18.52 -32.86
N GLN A 101 1.18 -17.27 -32.94
CA GLN A 101 1.88 -16.72 -34.11
C GLN A 101 3.19 -17.46 -34.38
N ILE A 102 4.00 -17.70 -33.35
CA ILE A 102 5.25 -18.46 -33.46
C ILE A 102 4.96 -19.86 -34.00
N ARG A 103 3.99 -20.57 -33.42
CA ARG A 103 3.61 -21.92 -33.87
C ARG A 103 3.14 -21.93 -35.32
N ALA A 104 2.36 -20.93 -35.75
CA ALA A 104 1.90 -20.82 -37.13
C ALA A 104 3.08 -20.59 -38.11
N LEU A 105 4.01 -19.69 -37.76
CA LEU A 105 5.20 -19.41 -38.55
C LEU A 105 6.14 -20.62 -38.62
N GLU A 106 6.34 -21.34 -37.52
CA GLU A 106 7.14 -22.57 -37.49
C GLU A 106 6.52 -23.66 -38.39
N LYS A 107 5.19 -23.78 -38.42
CA LYS A 107 4.48 -24.70 -39.32
C LYS A 107 4.63 -24.28 -40.78
N ALA A 108 4.49 -22.99 -41.11
CA ALA A 108 4.66 -22.48 -42.47
C ALA A 108 6.10 -22.70 -42.98
N ARG A 109 7.10 -22.46 -42.12
CA ARG A 109 8.51 -22.70 -42.43
C ARG A 109 8.81 -24.16 -42.71
N THR A 110 8.21 -25.09 -41.98
CA THR A 110 8.41 -26.54 -42.19
C THR A 110 7.67 -27.08 -43.41
N THR A 111 6.50 -26.53 -43.74
CA THR A 111 5.71 -26.92 -44.93
C THR A 111 6.13 -26.21 -46.22
N GLY A 112 7.03 -25.21 -46.15
CA GLY A 112 7.44 -24.42 -47.31
C GLY A 112 6.34 -23.54 -47.90
N ASN A 113 5.19 -23.44 -47.23
CA ASN A 113 3.99 -22.77 -47.71
C ASN A 113 3.81 -21.48 -46.91
N TYR A 114 4.37 -20.38 -47.42
CA TYR A 114 4.10 -19.04 -46.89
C TYR A 114 2.70 -18.62 -47.32
N VAL A 115 1.67 -19.05 -46.59
CA VAL A 115 0.34 -18.47 -46.76
C VAL A 115 0.37 -17.01 -46.32
N ASP A 116 -0.27 -16.17 -47.12
CA ASP A 116 -0.35 -14.74 -46.94
C ASP A 116 -0.92 -14.41 -45.56
N ALA A 117 -0.23 -13.55 -44.81
CA ALA A 117 -0.56 -13.24 -43.41
C ALA A 117 -1.99 -12.66 -43.27
N HIS A 118 -2.56 -12.15 -44.36
CA HIS A 118 -3.90 -11.60 -44.42
C HIS A 118 -5.03 -12.66 -44.25
N GLU A 119 -4.82 -13.92 -44.62
CA GLU A 119 -5.88 -14.95 -44.63
C GLU A 119 -6.16 -15.58 -43.24
N LEU A 120 -5.20 -15.52 -42.32
CA LEU A 120 -5.34 -16.06 -40.95
C LEU A 120 -6.00 -15.08 -39.95
N GLY A 121 -6.60 -13.99 -40.43
CA GLY A 121 -7.20 -12.98 -39.56
C GLY A 121 -6.18 -12.22 -38.69
N LEU A 122 -4.91 -12.19 -39.10
CA LEU A 122 -3.81 -11.46 -38.46
C LEU A 122 -3.82 -9.96 -38.81
N GLY A 123 -4.97 -9.41 -39.18
CA GLY A 123 -5.15 -7.98 -39.35
C GLY A 123 -4.89 -7.29 -38.02
N ILE A 124 -3.67 -6.78 -37.84
CA ILE A 124 -3.40 -5.70 -36.93
C ILE A 124 -4.36 -4.60 -37.36
N LYS A 125 -5.47 -4.47 -36.65
CA LYS A 125 -6.26 -3.26 -36.76
C LYS A 125 -5.34 -2.17 -36.22
N SER A 126 -4.72 -1.44 -37.14
CA SER A 126 -4.18 -0.13 -36.88
C SER A 126 -5.38 0.78 -36.61
N GLU A 127 -6.03 0.56 -35.47
CA GLU A 127 -6.93 1.53 -34.88
C GLU A 127 -5.97 2.64 -34.44
N GLY A 128 -5.84 3.68 -35.26
CA GLY A 128 -5.23 4.93 -34.84
C GLY A 128 -6.04 5.49 -33.68
N SER A 129 -5.76 5.04 -32.47
CA SER A 129 -6.19 5.70 -31.26
C SER A 129 -5.30 6.93 -31.12
N SER A 130 -5.73 8.03 -31.73
CA SER A 130 -5.26 9.36 -31.37
C SER A 130 -5.66 9.57 -29.91
N HIS A 131 -4.77 9.19 -29.00
CA HIS A 131 -4.86 9.67 -27.63
C HIS A 131 -4.48 11.15 -27.67
N ASP A 132 -5.49 12.00 -27.91
CA ASP A 132 -5.41 13.40 -27.56
C ASP A 132 -5.17 13.46 -26.05
N THR A 133 -3.95 13.83 -25.67
CA THR A 133 -3.63 14.20 -24.31
C THR A 133 -4.24 15.58 -24.07
N ASP A 134 -5.47 15.62 -23.55
CA ASP A 134 -6.03 16.82 -22.96
C ASP A 134 -5.28 17.11 -21.65
N SER A 135 -4.23 17.92 -21.73
CA SER A 135 -3.66 18.59 -20.56
C SER A 135 -4.64 19.67 -20.12
N SER A 136 -5.57 19.31 -19.25
CA SER A 136 -6.41 20.28 -18.55
C SER A 136 -5.57 20.98 -17.48
N ASP A 137 -5.54 22.30 -17.64
CA ASP A 137 -4.79 23.29 -16.88
C ASP A 137 -4.95 23.17 -15.36
N GLY A 138 -3.81 23.07 -14.68
CA GLY A 138 -3.70 23.37 -13.26
C GLY A 138 -3.92 24.86 -13.03
N GLU A 139 -4.95 25.18 -12.25
CA GLU A 139 -5.28 26.53 -11.82
C GLU A 139 -4.08 27.31 -11.29
N GLY A 140 -4.07 28.59 -11.66
CA GLY A 140 -3.00 29.54 -11.43
C GLY A 140 -2.68 29.76 -9.95
N THR A 141 -1.40 29.61 -9.62
CA THR A 141 -0.75 30.44 -8.61
C THR A 141 0.32 31.27 -9.32
N THR A 142 -0.02 32.53 -9.57
CA THR A 142 0.87 33.56 -10.12
C THR A 142 2.10 33.75 -9.24
N ARG A 143 3.23 33.13 -9.61
CA ARG A 143 4.54 33.55 -9.09
C ARG A 143 5.02 34.76 -9.88
N ARG A 144 4.89 35.95 -9.29
CA ARG A 144 5.53 37.17 -9.77
C ARG A 144 7.05 36.98 -9.77
N VAL A 145 7.68 36.92 -10.93
CA VAL A 145 9.13 37.08 -11.07
C VAL A 145 9.48 38.57 -10.92
N LYS A 146 10.29 38.91 -9.91
CA LYS A 146 10.83 40.27 -9.74
C LYS A 146 11.97 40.47 -10.73
N LYS A 147 11.81 41.42 -11.65
CA LYS A 147 12.84 41.85 -12.61
C LYS A 147 14.02 42.46 -11.84
N LEU A 148 15.21 41.85 -11.96
CA LEU A 148 16.46 42.44 -11.50
C LEU A 148 16.78 43.68 -12.34
N LYS A 149 16.93 44.82 -11.67
CA LYS A 149 17.31 46.09 -12.30
C LYS A 149 18.82 46.17 -12.31
N ILE A 150 19.41 46.01 -13.49
CA ILE A 150 20.83 46.20 -13.74
C ILE A 150 21.02 47.72 -13.87
N ASN A 151 21.59 48.37 -12.86
CA ASN A 151 22.01 49.76 -12.99
C ASN A 151 23.40 49.76 -13.63
N GLY A 152 23.47 50.34 -14.82
CA GLY A 152 24.69 50.53 -15.58
C GLY A 152 25.71 51.38 -14.82
N VAL A 153 26.95 50.95 -14.96
CA VAL A 153 28.15 51.76 -14.73
C VAL A 153 28.07 53.00 -15.60
N ASN A 154 28.31 54.18 -15.04
CA ASN A 154 28.68 55.35 -15.82
C ASN A 154 29.79 56.13 -15.10
N VAL A 155 30.97 56.09 -15.73
CA VAL A 155 32.22 56.88 -15.56
C VAL A 155 32.87 56.89 -14.19
#